data_AF-A0A2T3AE48-F1
#
_entry.id   AF-A0A2T3AE48-F1
#
_cell.length_a   1.000
_cell.length_b   1.000
_cell.length_c   1.000
_cell.angle_alpha   90.00
_cell.angle_beta   90.00
_cell.angle_gamma   90.00
#
_symmetry.space_group_name_H-M   'P 1'
#
loop_
_entity.id
_entity.type
_entity.pdbx_description
1 polymer ?
#
loop_
_entity_poly.entity_id
_entity_poly.type
_entity_poly.pdbx_seq_one_letter_code
_entity_poly.pdbx_strand_id
1 'polypeptide(L)'
;EENAKPPYTYAQMIALAIWKAPSRRRTLSQIYDFIRTTWCYYQRDDTWENSIRHNLSLHKKFFDKQARAKDDPGKGNYWLI
;
A
#
# COMPACT_ATOMS: atom_id res chain seq x y z
N GLU A 1 -2.95 -23.86 -7.23
CA GLU A 1 -1.82 -22.90 -7.29
C GLU A 1 -2.19 -21.44 -6.99
N GLU A 2 -3.44 -21.11 -6.64
CA GLU A 2 -3.89 -19.70 -6.46
C GLU A 2 -3.49 -19.02 -5.14
N ASN A 3 -2.73 -19.68 -4.28
CA ASN A 3 -2.30 -19.14 -2.98
C ASN A 3 -0.78 -19.10 -2.84
N ALA A 4 -0.03 -19.07 -3.95
CA ALA A 4 1.40 -18.88 -3.89
C ALA A 4 1.75 -17.40 -3.65
N LYS A 5 2.83 -17.15 -2.91
CA LYS A 5 3.35 -15.80 -2.70
C LYS A 5 3.71 -15.20 -4.06
N PRO A 6 3.22 -13.99 -4.39
CA PRO A 6 3.49 -13.40 -5.69
C PRO A 6 4.98 -13.04 -5.86
N PRO A 7 5.50 -13.02 -7.10
CA PRO A 7 6.90 -12.70 -7.40
C PRO A 7 7.15 -11.18 -7.38
N TYR A 8 6.56 -10.46 -6.42
CA TYR A 8 6.73 -9.01 -6.25
C TYR A 8 7.28 -8.71 -4.86
N THR A 9 8.15 -7.70 -4.78
CA THR A 9 8.57 -7.15 -3.49
C THR A 9 7.48 -6.28 -2.89
N TYR A 10 7.51 -6.06 -1.57
CA TYR A 10 6.56 -5.16 -0.91
C TYR A 10 6.58 -3.75 -1.50
N ALA A 11 7.77 -3.21 -1.82
CA ALA A 11 7.89 -1.93 -2.51
C ALA A 11 7.21 -1.94 -3.88
N GLN A 12 7.37 -3.00 -4.68
CA GLN A 12 6.69 -3.12 -5.98
C GLN A 12 5.17 -3.21 -5.83
N MET A 13 4.69 -3.95 -4.83
CA MET A 13 3.24 -4.06 -4.56
C MET A 13 2.63 -2.72 -4.13
N ILE A 14 3.32 -1.98 -3.25
CA ILE A 14 2.94 -0.62 -2.86
C ILE A 14 2.91 0.29 -4.09
N ALA A 15 3.95 0.21 -4.93
CA ALA A 15 4.06 1.03 -6.12
C ALA A 15 2.90 0.76 -7.09
N LEU A 16 2.57 -0.52 -7.32
CA LEU A 16 1.42 -0.90 -8.14
C LEU A 16 0.10 -0.39 -7.57
N ALA A 17 -0.10 -0.46 -6.25
CA ALA A 17 -1.31 0.01 -5.59
C ALA A 17 -1.55 1.52 -5.80
N ILE A 18 -0.48 2.32 -5.67
CA ILE A 18 -0.52 3.78 -5.89
C ILE A 18 -0.65 4.09 -7.38
N TRP A 19 0.09 3.39 -8.24
CA TRP A 19 0.06 3.61 -9.69
C TRP A 19 -1.32 3.30 -10.29
N LYS A 20 -2.00 2.26 -9.80
CA LYS A 20 -3.37 1.92 -10.23
C LYS A 20 -4.45 2.87 -9.67
N ALA A 21 -4.10 3.77 -8.75
CA ALA A 21 -5.05 4.75 -8.24
C ALA A 21 -5.28 5.88 -9.25
N PRO A 22 -6.53 6.28 -9.54
CA PRO A 22 -6.81 7.39 -10.46
C PRO A 22 -6.14 8.71 -10.04
N SER A 23 -6.04 8.94 -8.74
CA SER A 23 -5.44 10.12 -8.13
C SER A 23 -3.92 10.01 -7.89
N ARG A 24 -3.28 8.92 -8.34
CA ARG A 24 -1.85 8.59 -8.07
C ARG A 24 -1.46 8.68 -6.59
N ARG A 25 -2.43 8.51 -5.70
CA ARG A 25 -2.25 8.53 -4.25
C ARG A 25 -3.18 7.52 -3.60
N ARG A 26 -2.71 6.84 -2.56
CA ARG A 26 -3.48 5.88 -1.77
C ARG A 26 -3.21 6.08 -0.29
N THR A 27 -4.21 5.84 0.55
CA THR A 27 -4.00 5.75 1.99
C THR A 27 -3.41 4.38 2.35
N LEU A 28 -2.84 4.26 3.55
CA LEU A 28 -2.33 2.98 4.05
C LEU A 28 -3.40 1.87 4.02
N SER A 29 -4.63 2.19 4.44
CA SER A 29 -5.75 1.25 4.38
C SER A 29 -6.03 0.81 2.95
N GLN A 30 -6.07 1.75 2.01
CA GLN A 30 -6.34 1.42 0.61
C GLN A 30 -5.22 0.59 -0.04
N ILE A 31 -3.96 0.76 0.40
CA ILE A 31 -2.85 -0.09 -0.03
C ILE A 31 -3.08 -1.51 0.47
N TYR A 32 -3.50 -1.68 1.73
CA TYR A 32 -3.80 -3.01 2.25
C TYR A 32 -4.93 -3.69 1.49
N ASP A 33 -6.02 -2.96 1.24
CA ASP A 33 -7.19 -3.48 0.55
C ASP A 33 -6.87 -3.84 -0.90
N PHE A 34 -6.01 -3.06 -1.57
CA PHE A 34 -5.52 -3.40 -2.91
C PHE A 34 -4.70 -4.70 -2.90
N ILE A 35 -3.80 -4.88 -1.94
CA ILE A 35 -2.97 -6.09 -1.84
C ILE A 35 -3.84 -7.32 -1.58
N ARG A 36 -4.81 -7.22 -0.65
CA ARG A 36 -5.76 -8.30 -0.35
C ARG A 36 -6.63 -8.67 -1.55
N THR A 37 -7.10 -7.70 -2.31
CA THR A 37 -7.95 -7.95 -3.49
C THR A 37 -7.16 -8.45 -4.71
N THR A 38 -5.87 -8.10 -4.82
CA THR A 38 -5.03 -8.50 -5.96
C THR A 38 -4.41 -9.88 -5.77
N TRP A 39 -4.02 -10.25 -4.54
CA TRP A 39 -3.31 -11.49 -4.26
C TRP A 39 -3.98 -12.26 -3.12
N CYS A 40 -4.61 -13.39 -3.45
CA CYS A 40 -5.29 -14.26 -2.49
C CYS A 40 -4.38 -14.74 -1.34
N TYR A 41 -3.06 -14.85 -1.58
CA TYR A 41 -2.06 -15.18 -0.56
C TYR A 41 -2.13 -14.25 0.66
N TYR A 42 -2.38 -12.95 0.46
CA TYR A 42 -2.37 -11.93 1.53
C TYR A 42 -3.74 -11.72 2.20
N GLN A 43 -4.75 -12.51 1.85
CA GLN A 43 -6.09 -12.39 2.47
C GLN A 43 -6.18 -13.11 3.82
N ARG A 44 -5.31 -14.09 4.08
CA ARG A 44 -5.46 -15.03 5.21
C ARG A 44 -4.80 -14.57 6.51
N ASP A 45 -3.75 -13.76 6.41
CA ASP A 45 -3.03 -13.22 7.57
C ASP A 45 -2.74 -11.74 7.36
N ASP A 46 -2.54 -11.00 8.45
CA ASP A 46 -2.17 -9.57 8.42
C ASP A 46 -0.67 -9.36 8.75
N THR A 47 0.13 -10.43 8.77
CA THR A 47 1.55 -10.38 9.16
C THR A 47 2.35 -9.46 8.22
N TRP A 48 1.96 -9.44 6.95
CA TRP A 48 2.57 -8.61 5.91
C TRP A 48 2.25 -7.12 6.05
N GLU A 49 1.19 -6.71 6.76
CA GLU A 49 0.86 -5.29 6.91
C GLU A 49 1.99 -4.52 7.60
N ASN A 50 2.67 -5.16 8.55
CA ASN A 50 3.83 -4.56 9.21
C ASN A 50 5.00 -4.36 8.24
N SER A 51 5.21 -5.33 7.33
CA SER A 51 6.20 -5.20 6.27
C SER A 51 5.87 -4.05 5.32
N ILE A 52 4.60 -3.81 5.00
CA ILE A 52 4.18 -2.66 4.18
C ILE A 52 4.50 -1.33 4.87
N ARG A 53 4.14 -1.17 6.14
CA ARG A 53 4.45 0.06 6.92
C ARG A 53 5.95 0.31 6.99
N HIS A 54 6.73 -0.74 7.19
CA HIS A 54 8.18 -0.67 7.18
C HIS A 54 8.71 -0.20 5.82
N ASN A 55 8.24 -0.79 4.71
CA ASN A 55 8.70 -0.45 3.36
C ASN A 55 8.38 1.01 2.97
N LEU A 56 7.20 1.51 3.34
CA LEU A 56 6.83 2.91 3.13
C LEU A 56 7.78 3.88 3.86
N SER A 57 8.27 3.49 5.04
CA SER A 57 9.19 4.30 5.84
C SER A 57 10.65 4.11 5.45
N LEU A 58 11.01 2.94 4.91
CA LEU A 58 12.36 2.57 4.47
C LEU A 58 12.70 3.25 3.14
N HIS A 59 11.77 3.23 2.18
CA HIS A 59 11.99 3.76 0.84
C HIS A 59 11.50 5.21 0.70
N LYS A 60 11.96 6.12 1.59
CA LYS A 60 11.56 7.55 1.59
C LYS A 60 11.89 8.32 0.30
N LYS A 61 12.85 7.82 -0.50
CA LYS A 61 13.17 8.40 -1.81
C LYS A 61 12.15 8.06 -2.90
N PHE A 62 11.31 7.06 -2.65
CA PHE A 62 10.32 6.55 -3.60
C PHE A 62 8.88 6.72 -3.11
N PHE A 63 8.66 6.89 -1.81
CA PHE A 63 7.32 7.04 -1.25
C PHE A 63 7.23 8.32 -0.43
N ASP A 64 6.39 9.24 -0.90
CA ASP A 64 6.12 10.51 -0.22
C ASP A 64 4.84 10.45 0.59
N LYS A 65 4.93 10.96 1.82
CA LYS A 65 3.81 11.06 2.75
C LYS A 65 3.18 12.44 2.64
N GLN A 66 1.98 12.50 2.07
CA GLN A 66 1.20 13.74 1.95
C GLN A 66 0.13 13.81 3.05
N ALA A 67 0.14 14.91 3.79
CA ALA A 67 -0.90 15.21 4.77
C ALA A 67 -2.26 15.36 4.06
N ARG A 68 -3.31 14.89 4.72
CA ARG A 68 -4.67 15.17 4.25
C ARG A 68 -4.97 16.66 4.39
N ALA A 69 -5.81 17.16 3.49
CA ALA A 69 -6.30 18.53 3.59
C ALA A 69 -7.25 18.64 4.81
N LYS A 70 -7.34 19.85 5.38
CA LYS A 70 -8.09 20.10 6.64
C LYS A 70 -9.60 19.85 6.50
N ASP A 71 -10.09 19.80 5.28
CA ASP A 71 -11.46 19.54 4.84
C ASP A 71 -11.76 18.06 4.57
N ASP A 72 -10.77 17.16 4.61
CA ASP A 72 -10.93 15.70 4.48
C ASP A 72 -10.70 15.01 5.85
N PRO A 73 -11.75 14.91 6.70
CA PRO A 73 -11.66 14.22 7.97
C PRO A 73 -11.54 12.70 7.74
N GLY A 74 -10.30 12.22 7.67
CA GLY A 74 -10.01 10.81 7.49
C GLY A 74 -8.76 10.36 8.25
N LYS A 75 -8.73 9.07 8.63
CA LYS A 75 -7.58 8.49 9.34
C LYS A 75 -6.39 8.33 8.39
N GLY A 76 -5.21 8.72 8.86
CA GLY A 76 -3.94 8.49 8.19
C GLY A 76 -3.62 9.50 7.07
N ASN A 77 -2.45 9.31 6.45
CA ASN A 77 -1.92 10.18 5.39
C ASN A 77 -2.05 9.50 4.03
N TYR A 78 -1.98 10.29 2.96
CA TYR A 78 -1.83 9.77 1.60
C TYR A 78 -0.36 9.41 1.34
N TRP A 79 -0.16 8.33 0.61
CA TRP A 79 1.12 7.88 0.10
C TRP A 79 1.13 8.03 -1.42
N LEU A 80 2.21 8.59 -1.93
CA LEU A 80 2.47 8.85 -3.34
C LEU A 80 3.81 8.21 -3.76
N ILE A 81 4.02 8.10 -5.06
CA ILE A 81 5.32 7.79 -5.70
C ILE A 81 5.81 9.03 -6.43
#